data_AF-A0A0F3IUC9-F1
#
_entry.id   AF-A0A0F3IUC9-F1
#
_cell.length_a   1.000
_cell.length_b   1.000
_cell.length_c   1.000
_cell.angle_alpha   90.00
_cell.angle_beta   90.00
_cell.angle_gamma   90.00
#
_symmetry.space_group_name_H-M   'P 1'
#
loop_
_entity.id
_entity.type
_entity.pdbx_description
1 polymer ?
#
loop_
_entity_poly.entity_id
_entity_poly.type
_entity_poly.pdbx_seq_one_letter_code
_entity_poly.pdbx_strand_id
1 'polypeptide(L)'
;MISWRSSPSLHRVATGLLLLGLAAAPGGAVAVTLPPADLDAIGLPSPTDPSGPPPLPPDLWQETSRATVAQFLQRLPRDLSSATLRSLAKRLLILEADLPAGPPIQASDAGALLGARLIALTQWGEGAAVDAILARVPARRLAQEDLTRAQVLRAFTAGQEADACARHAQRQGVEDGFWLSIRLACLLLREQPKEAAALLKQIRDQTALNPVLTALADRLGSGKPWADFPWPQQQPVSIPAAAVLRAQGLLLPGLETVPGTGGAALALLAEAPNAPPAQRLAVAEAAA
;
A
#
# COMPACT_ATOMS: atom_id res chain seq x y z
N MET A 1 -23.59 -29.25 -59.77
CA MET A 1 -23.73 -30.40 -58.85
C MET A 1 -24.65 -29.93 -57.72
N ILE A 2 -25.98 -30.13 -57.86
CA ILE A 2 -26.78 -31.23 -57.27
C ILE A 2 -26.80 -31.11 -55.73
N SER A 3 -27.89 -31.06 -54.98
CA SER A 3 -29.35 -30.97 -55.21
C SER A 3 -30.02 -30.71 -53.85
N TRP A 4 -31.17 -30.03 -53.86
CA TRP A 4 -32.15 -30.05 -52.78
C TRP A 4 -32.68 -31.47 -52.51
N ARG A 5 -32.95 -31.82 -51.24
CA ARG A 5 -34.09 -32.68 -50.85
C ARG A 5 -34.47 -32.49 -49.37
N SER A 6 -35.77 -32.32 -49.21
CA SER A 6 -36.64 -32.18 -48.04
C SER A 6 -36.97 -33.51 -47.35
N SER A 7 -37.13 -33.49 -46.01
CA SER A 7 -38.11 -34.16 -45.08
C SER A 7 -38.49 -35.66 -45.28
N PRO A 8 -39.07 -36.43 -44.30
CA PRO A 8 -39.84 -36.00 -43.11
C PRO A 8 -39.74 -36.86 -41.80
N SER A 9 -40.43 -36.35 -40.78
CA SER A 9 -41.06 -36.95 -39.58
C SER A 9 -40.98 -38.47 -39.31
N LEU A 10 -40.88 -38.82 -38.02
CA LEU A 10 -41.73 -39.85 -37.40
C LEU A 10 -41.90 -39.58 -35.89
N HIS A 11 -43.13 -39.24 -35.52
CA HIS A 11 -43.64 -39.34 -34.16
C HIS A 11 -43.66 -40.81 -33.72
N ARG A 12 -43.15 -41.10 -32.52
CA ARG A 12 -43.67 -42.18 -31.68
C ARG A 12 -43.83 -41.67 -30.26
N VAL A 13 -45.08 -41.39 -29.92
CA VAL A 13 -45.58 -41.38 -28.54
C VAL A 13 -45.64 -42.85 -28.11
N ALA A 14 -44.98 -43.19 -27.01
CA ALA A 14 -45.22 -44.43 -26.28
C ALA A 14 -45.27 -44.09 -24.78
N THR A 15 -46.50 -44.03 -24.30
CA THR A 15 -46.88 -43.89 -22.90
C THR A 15 -46.70 -45.21 -22.18
N GLY A 16 -46.16 -45.17 -20.96
CA GLY A 16 -46.37 -46.21 -19.93
C GLY A 16 -45.17 -47.12 -19.65
N LEU A 17 -44.49 -46.93 -18.51
CA LEU A 17 -44.87 -47.59 -17.26
C LEU A 17 -43.97 -47.06 -16.12
N LEU A 18 -44.61 -46.76 -14.99
CA LEU A 18 -43.97 -46.55 -13.70
C LEU A 18 -43.16 -47.79 -13.29
N LEU A 19 -41.86 -47.62 -13.09
CA LEU A 19 -41.08 -48.44 -12.16
C LEU A 19 -40.35 -47.47 -11.23
N LEU A 20 -40.84 -47.42 -9.98
CA LEU A 20 -40.13 -46.86 -8.83
C LEU A 20 -38.82 -47.63 -8.64
N GLY A 21 -37.74 -47.12 -9.22
CA GLY A 21 -36.38 -47.45 -8.84
C GLY A 21 -35.80 -46.25 -8.10
N LEU A 22 -35.58 -46.38 -6.79
CA LEU A 22 -34.63 -45.53 -6.07
C LEU A 22 -33.23 -45.83 -6.64
N ALA A 23 -32.88 -45.18 -7.73
CA ALA A 23 -31.51 -45.07 -8.19
C ALA A 23 -30.97 -43.75 -7.63
N ALA A 24 -30.11 -43.86 -6.62
CA ALA A 24 -29.28 -42.74 -6.17
C ALA A 24 -28.41 -42.30 -7.35
N ALA A 25 -28.82 -41.25 -8.05
CA ALA A 25 -27.98 -40.61 -9.04
C ALA A 25 -26.81 -39.94 -8.30
N PRO A 26 -25.55 -40.19 -8.69
CA PRO A 26 -24.43 -39.47 -8.13
C PRO A 26 -24.57 -38.02 -8.59
N GLY A 27 -25.02 -37.16 -7.68
CA GLY A 27 -24.93 -35.72 -7.84
C GLY A 27 -23.46 -35.36 -7.91
N GLY A 28 -22.89 -35.38 -9.11
CA GLY A 28 -21.60 -34.78 -9.38
C GLY A 28 -21.73 -33.30 -9.06
N ALA A 29 -21.26 -32.89 -7.89
CA ALA A 29 -21.03 -31.50 -7.59
C ALA A 29 -20.07 -30.99 -8.67
N VAL A 30 -20.59 -30.24 -9.64
CA VAL A 30 -19.74 -29.44 -10.51
C VAL A 30 -19.10 -28.44 -9.57
N ALA A 31 -17.84 -28.70 -9.22
CA ALA A 31 -17.01 -27.71 -8.56
C ALA A 31 -16.93 -26.53 -9.52
N VAL A 32 -17.82 -25.55 -9.33
CA VAL A 32 -17.67 -24.24 -9.94
C VAL A 32 -16.43 -23.66 -9.29
N THR A 33 -15.29 -23.83 -9.95
CA THR A 33 -14.05 -23.20 -9.56
C THR A 33 -14.28 -21.71 -9.73
N LEU A 34 -14.59 -21.02 -8.63
CA LEU A 34 -14.61 -19.57 -8.63
C LEU A 34 -13.24 -19.11 -9.13
N PRO A 35 -13.20 -18.17 -10.10
CA PRO A 35 -11.92 -17.60 -10.52
C PRO A 35 -11.20 -17.08 -9.26
N PRO A 36 -9.86 -17.24 -9.20
CA PRO A 36 -9.10 -16.82 -8.04
C PRO A 36 -9.43 -15.35 -7.74
N ALA A 37 -9.75 -15.06 -6.48
CA ALA A 37 -10.08 -13.70 -6.04
C ALA A 37 -8.97 -12.74 -6.48
N ASP A 38 -9.36 -11.71 -7.21
CA ASP A 38 -8.46 -10.67 -7.69
C ASP A 38 -7.97 -9.84 -6.50
N LEU A 39 -6.69 -9.96 -6.18
CA LEU A 39 -6.12 -9.22 -5.05
C LEU A 39 -6.22 -7.72 -5.22
N ASP A 40 -6.12 -7.23 -6.46
CA ASP A 40 -6.11 -5.80 -6.73
C ASP A 40 -7.48 -5.16 -6.50
N ALA A 41 -8.55 -5.96 -6.51
CA ALA A 41 -9.90 -5.54 -6.19
C ALA A 41 -10.17 -5.45 -4.67
N ILE A 42 -9.32 -6.04 -3.82
CA ILE A 42 -9.53 -6.03 -2.37
C ILE A 42 -9.49 -4.59 -1.84
N GLY A 43 -10.59 -4.17 -1.21
CA GLY A 43 -10.73 -2.91 -0.48
C GLY A 43 -11.69 -3.06 0.69
N LEU A 44 -12.16 -1.94 1.25
CA LEU A 44 -13.24 -1.93 2.23
C LEU A 44 -14.60 -1.77 1.54
N PRO A 45 -15.67 -2.39 2.05
CA PRO A 45 -16.98 -2.21 1.44
C PRO A 45 -17.41 -0.75 1.61
N SER A 46 -18.21 -0.23 0.68
CA SER A 46 -18.79 1.09 0.83
C SER A 46 -19.60 1.17 2.12
N PRO A 47 -19.48 2.26 2.90
CA PRO A 47 -20.31 2.48 4.08
C PRO A 47 -21.79 2.42 3.69
N THR A 48 -22.59 1.72 4.50
CA THR A 48 -24.05 1.66 4.33
C THR A 48 -24.77 2.79 5.07
N ASP A 49 -24.03 3.63 5.80
CA ASP A 49 -24.57 4.76 6.53
C ASP A 49 -25.07 5.86 5.57
N PRO A 50 -26.36 6.20 5.58
CA PRO A 50 -26.93 7.22 4.69
C PRO A 50 -26.46 8.65 4.99
N SER A 51 -25.83 8.89 6.14
CA SER A 51 -25.23 10.18 6.48
C SER A 51 -23.77 10.33 5.99
N GLY A 52 -23.18 9.25 5.48
CA GLY A 52 -21.82 9.23 4.97
C GLY A 52 -21.68 9.74 3.52
N PRO A 53 -20.43 9.82 3.02
CA PRO A 53 -20.17 10.14 1.63
C PRO A 53 -20.83 9.07 0.71
N PRO A 54 -21.41 9.47 -0.44
CA PRO A 54 -22.07 8.52 -1.33
C PRO A 54 -21.08 7.46 -1.83
N PRO A 55 -21.51 6.21 -2.05
CA PRO A 55 -20.64 5.16 -2.60
C PRO A 55 -20.04 5.60 -3.94
N LEU A 56 -18.85 5.09 -4.26
CA LEU A 56 -18.29 5.26 -5.59
C LEU A 56 -19.11 4.43 -6.59
N PRO A 57 -19.33 4.92 -7.82
CA PRO A 57 -20.00 4.15 -8.85
C PRO A 57 -19.24 2.84 -9.13
N PRO A 58 -19.93 1.69 -9.31
CA PRO A 58 -19.27 0.43 -9.59
C PRO A 58 -18.52 0.45 -10.93
N ASP A 59 -18.98 1.26 -11.88
CA ASP A 59 -18.41 1.48 -13.21
C ASP A 59 -17.34 2.59 -13.25
N LEU A 60 -16.87 3.07 -12.10
CA LEU A 60 -15.90 4.17 -12.02
C LEU A 60 -14.67 3.99 -12.93
N TRP A 61 -14.16 2.76 -13.03
CA TRP A 61 -12.97 2.43 -13.82
C TRP A 61 -13.29 1.78 -15.16
N GLN A 62 -14.55 1.81 -15.59
CA GLN A 62 -14.97 1.28 -16.88
C GLN A 62 -14.11 1.90 -17.99
N GLU A 63 -13.70 1.08 -18.95
CA GLU A 63 -12.84 1.47 -20.09
C GLU A 63 -11.43 2.00 -19.74
N THR A 64 -11.03 2.01 -18.46
CA THR A 64 -9.69 2.41 -18.05
C THR A 64 -8.78 1.17 -17.96
N SER A 65 -7.51 1.25 -18.35
CA SER A 65 -6.59 0.12 -18.16
C SER A 65 -6.12 0.00 -16.70
N ARG A 66 -5.86 -1.22 -16.21
CA ARG A 66 -5.32 -1.43 -14.85
C ARG A 66 -4.01 -0.69 -14.60
N ALA A 67 -3.14 -0.61 -15.61
CA ALA A 67 -1.89 0.15 -15.52
C ALA A 67 -2.15 1.65 -15.35
N THR A 68 -3.13 2.20 -16.08
CA THR A 68 -3.56 3.60 -15.94
C THR A 68 -4.14 3.88 -14.55
N VAL A 69 -4.99 2.98 -14.03
CA VAL A 69 -5.53 3.09 -12.66
C VAL A 69 -4.39 3.08 -11.63
N ALA A 70 -3.42 2.17 -11.78
CA ALA A 70 -2.27 2.10 -10.88
C ALA A 70 -1.43 3.39 -10.89
N GLN A 71 -1.10 3.89 -12.07
CA GLN A 71 -0.35 5.15 -12.21
C GLN A 71 -1.12 6.34 -11.62
N PHE A 72 -2.43 6.40 -11.83
CA PHE A 72 -3.28 7.44 -11.25
C PHE A 72 -3.25 7.40 -9.72
N LEU A 73 -3.53 6.22 -9.12
CA LEU A 73 -3.57 6.06 -7.67
C LEU A 73 -2.23 6.35 -7.00
N GLN A 74 -1.10 5.98 -7.63
CA GLN A 74 0.24 6.28 -7.13
C GLN A 74 0.59 7.78 -7.18
N ARG A 75 -0.04 8.53 -8.10
CA ARG A 75 0.21 9.95 -8.34
C ARG A 75 -0.84 10.86 -7.71
N LEU A 76 -1.79 10.32 -6.94
CA LEU A 76 -2.74 11.13 -6.18
C LEU A 76 -1.96 12.12 -5.29
N PRO A 77 -2.18 13.44 -5.45
CA PRO A 77 -1.52 14.45 -4.63
C PRO A 77 -1.83 14.20 -3.16
N ARG A 78 -0.81 14.24 -2.32
CA ARG A 78 -0.92 13.92 -0.88
C ARG A 78 -1.29 15.15 -0.05
N ASP A 79 -1.12 16.32 -0.65
CA ASP A 79 -1.22 17.67 -0.14
C ASP A 79 -2.43 18.41 -0.75
N LEU A 80 -3.58 17.72 -0.80
CA LEU A 80 -4.82 18.35 -1.26
C LEU A 80 -5.36 19.30 -0.19
N SER A 81 -5.42 20.60 -0.53
CA SER A 81 -5.98 21.65 0.34
C SER A 81 -7.51 21.57 0.48
N SER A 82 -8.20 21.03 -0.54
CA SER A 82 -9.64 20.84 -0.50
C SER A 82 -10.01 19.58 0.29
N ALA A 83 -10.76 19.75 1.38
CA ALA A 83 -11.29 18.65 2.18
C ALA A 83 -12.13 17.67 1.35
N THR A 84 -12.89 18.18 0.36
CA THR A 84 -13.71 17.35 -0.54
C THR A 84 -12.84 16.51 -1.46
N LEU A 85 -11.79 17.09 -2.07
CA LEU A 85 -10.87 16.33 -2.92
C LEU A 85 -10.06 15.31 -2.12
N ARG A 86 -9.65 15.68 -0.89
CA ARG A 86 -8.97 14.76 0.03
C ARG A 86 -9.87 13.59 0.42
N SER A 87 -11.14 13.86 0.75
CA SER A 87 -12.13 12.82 1.03
C SER A 87 -12.34 11.90 -0.16
N LEU A 88 -12.48 12.46 -1.37
CA LEU A 88 -12.60 11.67 -2.60
C LEU A 88 -11.38 10.77 -2.81
N ALA A 89 -10.17 11.32 -2.74
CA ALA A 89 -8.93 10.57 -2.92
C ALA A 89 -8.75 9.45 -1.89
N LYS A 90 -9.09 9.70 -0.62
CA LYS A 90 -9.12 8.65 0.42
C LYS A 90 -10.08 7.53 0.04
N ARG A 91 -11.32 7.85 -0.36
CA ARG A 91 -12.30 6.83 -0.77
C ARG A 91 -11.84 6.03 -2.00
N LEU A 92 -11.22 6.67 -2.98
CA LEU A 92 -10.66 6.00 -4.16
C LEU A 92 -9.57 4.97 -3.80
N LEU A 93 -8.84 5.21 -2.71
CA LEU A 93 -7.81 4.30 -2.22
C LEU A 93 -8.36 3.25 -1.24
N ILE A 94 -9.41 3.56 -0.46
CA ILE A 94 -9.92 2.67 0.59
C ILE A 94 -10.95 1.68 0.03
N LEU A 95 -11.86 2.15 -0.81
CA LEU A 95 -13.04 1.39 -1.16
C LEU A 95 -12.72 0.27 -2.16
N GLU A 96 -13.43 -0.83 -1.97
CA GLU A 96 -13.57 -1.89 -2.97
C GLU A 96 -14.27 -1.30 -4.19
N ALA A 97 -13.67 -1.51 -5.36
CA ALA A 97 -14.17 -1.03 -6.63
C ALA A 97 -13.96 -2.12 -7.67
N ASP A 98 -14.93 -2.29 -8.56
CA ASP A 98 -14.78 -3.21 -9.68
C ASP A 98 -13.64 -2.70 -10.54
N LEU A 99 -12.61 -3.54 -10.67
CA LEU A 99 -11.49 -3.24 -11.54
C LEU A 99 -11.84 -3.59 -12.98
N PRO A 100 -11.32 -2.82 -13.95
CA PRO A 100 -11.54 -3.11 -15.35
C PRO A 100 -11.06 -4.52 -15.69
N ALA A 101 -11.85 -5.22 -16.51
CA ALA A 101 -11.51 -6.54 -17.01
C ALA A 101 -10.20 -6.46 -17.82
N GLY A 102 -9.29 -7.39 -17.56
CA GLY A 102 -7.99 -7.44 -18.20
C GLY A 102 -7.04 -8.32 -17.41
N PRO A 103 -5.95 -8.82 -18.04
CA PRO A 103 -4.93 -9.52 -17.29
C PRO A 103 -4.38 -8.60 -16.20
N PRO A 104 -3.96 -9.13 -15.04
CA PRO A 104 -3.11 -8.37 -14.13
C PRO A 104 -1.93 -7.80 -14.92
N ILE A 105 -1.38 -6.67 -14.46
CA ILE A 105 -0.36 -5.87 -15.18
C ILE A 105 0.75 -6.79 -15.74
N GLN A 106 1.10 -7.85 -15.00
CA GLN A 106 1.64 -9.14 -15.45
C GLN A 106 1.13 -10.26 -14.52
N ALA A 107 1.27 -11.55 -14.87
CA ALA A 107 0.88 -12.66 -13.98
C ALA A 107 1.68 -12.69 -12.65
N SER A 108 2.92 -12.17 -12.67
CA SER A 108 3.75 -11.90 -11.49
C SER A 108 3.24 -10.73 -10.64
N ASP A 109 2.42 -9.85 -11.21
CA ASP A 109 2.02 -8.56 -10.64
C ASP A 109 0.63 -8.62 -10.00
N ALA A 110 0.06 -9.83 -9.85
CA ALA A 110 -1.21 -10.00 -9.16
C ALA A 110 -1.09 -9.57 -7.69
N GLY A 111 -1.67 -8.42 -7.34
CA GLY A 111 -1.54 -7.75 -6.03
C GLY A 111 -0.64 -6.51 -6.04
N ALA A 112 -0.01 -6.16 -7.17
CA ALA A 112 0.86 -4.99 -7.27
C ALA A 112 0.08 -3.67 -7.12
N LEU A 113 -1.16 -3.61 -7.63
CA LEU A 113 -2.01 -2.45 -7.44
C LEU A 113 -2.46 -2.35 -5.98
N LEU A 114 -2.79 -3.48 -5.35
CA LEU A 114 -3.09 -3.51 -3.92
C LEU A 114 -1.91 -3.00 -3.09
N GLY A 115 -0.69 -3.49 -3.35
CA GLY A 115 0.50 -3.01 -2.63
C GLY A 115 0.75 -1.51 -2.81
N ALA A 116 0.65 -1.00 -4.04
CA ALA A 116 0.77 0.44 -4.32
C ALA A 116 -0.29 1.27 -3.59
N ARG A 117 -1.54 0.79 -3.57
CA ARG A 117 -2.67 1.41 -2.85
C ARG A 117 -2.40 1.45 -1.34
N LEU A 118 -1.94 0.35 -0.76
CA LEU A 118 -1.63 0.28 0.68
C LEU A 118 -0.45 1.18 1.05
N ILE A 119 0.57 1.28 0.20
CA ILE A 119 1.67 2.24 0.38
C ILE A 119 1.14 3.67 0.36
N ALA A 120 0.28 4.02 -0.60
CA ALA A 120 -0.33 5.34 -0.69
C ALA A 120 -1.17 5.64 0.57
N LEU A 121 -2.06 4.73 0.98
CA LEU A 121 -2.85 4.87 2.20
C LEU A 121 -1.97 5.06 3.44
N THR A 122 -0.90 4.28 3.56
CA THR A 122 0.06 4.42 4.66
C THR A 122 0.69 5.80 4.63
N GLN A 123 1.09 6.32 3.48
CA GLN A 123 1.67 7.67 3.36
C GLN A 123 0.69 8.79 3.69
N TRP A 124 -0.61 8.55 3.48
CA TRP A 124 -1.70 9.46 3.84
C TRP A 124 -2.08 9.43 5.32
N GLY A 125 -1.51 8.53 6.12
CA GLY A 125 -1.90 8.36 7.52
C GLY A 125 -3.12 7.47 7.74
N GLU A 126 -3.62 6.80 6.70
CA GLU A 126 -4.80 5.92 6.75
C GLU A 126 -4.47 4.51 7.28
N GLY A 127 -3.72 4.44 8.39
CA GLY A 127 -3.20 3.18 8.95
C GLY A 127 -4.31 2.18 9.32
N ALA A 128 -5.43 2.67 9.87
CA ALA A 128 -6.57 1.81 10.21
C ALA A 128 -7.20 1.15 8.97
N ALA A 129 -7.30 1.88 7.86
CA ALA A 129 -7.79 1.32 6.60
C ALA A 129 -6.80 0.29 6.02
N VAL A 130 -5.49 0.57 6.10
CA VAL A 130 -4.44 -0.38 5.69
C VAL A 130 -4.56 -1.69 6.46
N ASP A 131 -4.70 -1.63 7.79
CA ASP A 131 -4.81 -2.81 8.63
C ASP A 131 -6.08 -3.61 8.31
N ALA A 132 -7.22 -2.92 8.12
CA ALA A 132 -8.48 -3.55 7.77
C ALA A 132 -8.46 -4.22 6.38
N ILE A 133 -7.78 -3.61 5.39
CA ILE A 133 -7.61 -4.19 4.06
C ILE A 133 -6.66 -5.40 4.13
N LEU A 134 -5.53 -5.29 4.82
CA LEU A 134 -4.57 -6.39 5.00
C LEU A 134 -5.22 -7.62 5.67
N ALA A 135 -6.14 -7.42 6.61
CA ALA A 135 -6.89 -8.50 7.25
C ALA A 135 -7.79 -9.29 6.28
N ARG A 136 -8.16 -8.70 5.13
CA ARG A 136 -8.93 -9.36 4.06
C ARG A 136 -8.05 -10.09 3.04
N VAL A 137 -6.74 -9.89 3.06
CA VAL A 137 -5.81 -10.52 2.13
C VAL A 137 -5.53 -11.96 2.57
N PRO A 138 -5.63 -12.97 1.67
CA PRO A 138 -5.29 -14.34 2.01
C PRO A 138 -3.85 -14.47 2.51
N ALA A 139 -3.64 -15.17 3.64
CA ALA A 139 -2.33 -15.25 4.32
C ALA A 139 -1.17 -15.65 3.40
N ARG A 140 -1.40 -16.61 2.48
CA ARG A 140 -0.40 -17.08 1.50
C ARG A 140 0.08 -15.98 0.52
N ARG A 141 -0.65 -14.87 0.40
CA ARG A 141 -0.34 -13.75 -0.48
C ARG A 141 0.37 -12.61 0.26
N LEU A 142 0.31 -12.57 1.59
CA LEU A 142 0.91 -11.49 2.40
C LEU A 142 2.43 -11.37 2.25
N ALA A 143 3.11 -12.44 1.81
CA ALA A 143 4.56 -12.47 1.57
C ALA A 143 4.96 -11.95 0.18
N GLN A 144 4.02 -11.48 -0.65
CA GLN A 144 4.35 -10.81 -1.91
C GLN A 144 5.13 -9.52 -1.64
N GLU A 145 6.10 -9.21 -2.49
CA GLU A 145 7.03 -8.09 -2.32
C GLU A 145 6.31 -6.76 -2.06
N ASP A 146 5.33 -6.39 -2.90
CA ASP A 146 4.64 -5.10 -2.77
C ASP A 146 3.81 -4.99 -1.50
N LEU A 147 3.22 -6.10 -1.04
CA LEU A 147 2.50 -6.15 0.24
C LEU A 147 3.46 -6.10 1.42
N THR A 148 4.63 -6.72 1.31
CA THR A 148 5.69 -6.65 2.32
C THR A 148 6.19 -5.22 2.48
N ARG A 149 6.39 -4.49 1.37
CA ARG A 149 6.74 -3.05 1.42
C ARG A 149 5.70 -2.24 2.17
N ALA A 150 4.41 -2.46 1.87
CA ALA A 150 3.31 -1.79 2.56
C ALA A 150 3.29 -2.11 4.07
N GLN A 151 3.43 -3.39 4.45
CA GLN A 151 3.48 -3.83 5.85
C GLN A 151 4.64 -3.20 6.61
N VAL A 152 5.82 -3.10 5.99
CA VAL A 152 7.00 -2.48 6.62
C VAL A 152 6.77 -0.99 6.88
N LEU A 153 6.25 -0.24 5.89
CA LEU A 153 5.91 1.17 6.12
C LEU A 153 4.83 1.32 7.18
N ARG A 154 3.81 0.45 7.16
CA ARG A 154 2.74 0.47 8.16
C ARG A 154 3.30 0.24 9.57
N ALA A 155 4.19 -0.74 9.73
CA ALA A 155 4.85 -1.01 11.01
C ALA A 155 5.65 0.20 11.52
N PHE A 156 6.38 0.92 10.67
CA PHE A 156 7.03 2.18 11.07
C PHE A 156 6.01 3.22 11.58
N THR A 157 4.92 3.45 10.83
CA THR A 157 3.88 4.42 11.23
C THR A 157 3.08 3.98 12.45
N ALA A 158 3.10 2.69 12.81
CA ALA A 158 2.48 2.15 14.02
C ALA A 158 3.37 2.26 15.26
N GLY A 159 4.61 2.75 15.13
CA GLY A 159 5.62 2.67 16.18
C GLY A 159 6.05 1.23 16.49
N GLN A 160 5.97 0.34 15.50
CA GLN A 160 6.40 -1.05 15.57
C GLN A 160 7.70 -1.22 14.77
N GLU A 161 8.69 -0.36 14.99
CA GLU A 161 9.94 -0.34 14.22
C GLU A 161 10.71 -1.66 14.32
N ALA A 162 10.62 -2.35 15.46
CA ALA A 162 11.22 -3.67 15.62
C ALA A 162 10.63 -4.71 14.64
N ASP A 163 9.31 -4.68 14.41
CA ASP A 163 8.66 -5.55 13.41
C ASP A 163 9.09 -5.19 11.99
N ALA A 164 9.12 -3.88 11.68
CA ALA A 164 9.59 -3.38 10.38
C ALA A 164 11.01 -3.87 10.08
N CYS A 165 11.92 -3.75 11.04
CA CYS A 165 13.31 -4.17 10.91
C CYS A 165 13.47 -5.70 10.87
N ALA A 166 12.65 -6.46 11.60
CA ALA A 166 12.64 -7.91 11.54
C ALA A 166 12.21 -8.42 10.16
N ARG A 167 11.14 -7.84 9.58
CA ARG A 167 10.68 -8.16 8.22
C ARG A 167 11.74 -7.88 7.18
N HIS A 168 12.42 -6.74 7.26
CA HIS A 168 13.55 -6.44 6.39
C HIS A 168 14.67 -7.49 6.54
N ALA A 169 15.03 -7.88 7.76
CA ALA A 169 16.08 -8.87 8.00
C ALA A 169 15.75 -10.28 7.49
N GLN A 170 14.47 -10.65 7.44
CA GLN A 170 14.00 -11.94 6.92
C GLN A 170 13.79 -11.95 5.40
N ARG A 171 13.77 -10.77 4.78
CA ARG A 171 13.58 -10.64 3.33
C ARG A 171 14.79 -11.18 2.56
N GLN A 172 14.49 -11.79 1.41
CA GLN A 172 15.47 -12.10 0.39
C GLN A 172 15.14 -11.28 -0.87
N GLY A 173 16.16 -10.86 -1.62
CA GLY A 173 15.98 -10.16 -2.89
C GLY A 173 16.94 -8.99 -3.08
N VAL A 174 16.69 -8.22 -4.13
CA VAL A 174 17.51 -7.05 -4.47
C VAL A 174 17.29 -5.92 -3.48
N GLU A 175 18.38 -5.26 -3.12
CA GLU A 175 18.42 -4.01 -2.34
C GLU A 175 18.26 -2.82 -3.28
N ASP A 176 17.00 -2.41 -3.52
CA ASP A 176 16.71 -1.17 -4.23
C ASP A 176 16.68 0.03 -3.26
N GLY A 177 16.44 1.23 -3.77
CA GLY A 177 16.42 2.45 -2.94
C GLY A 177 15.43 2.39 -1.77
N PHE A 178 14.32 1.67 -1.93
CA PHE A 178 13.35 1.45 -0.85
C PHE A 178 13.97 0.60 0.26
N TRP A 179 14.46 -0.60 -0.06
CA TRP A 179 15.00 -1.51 0.95
C TRP A 179 16.28 -0.99 1.59
N LEU A 180 17.13 -0.32 0.81
CA LEU A 180 18.29 0.40 1.35
C LEU A 180 17.88 1.49 2.34
N SER A 181 16.79 2.21 2.08
CA SER A 181 16.25 3.18 3.05
C SER A 181 15.76 2.52 4.33
N ILE A 182 15.08 1.36 4.24
CA ILE A 182 14.66 0.60 5.42
C ILE A 182 15.86 0.11 6.22
N ARG A 183 16.85 -0.48 5.54
CA ARG A 183 18.09 -0.96 6.16
C ARG A 183 18.82 0.16 6.90
N LEU A 184 18.95 1.32 6.25
CA LEU A 184 19.62 2.48 6.82
C LEU A 184 18.90 2.98 8.08
N ALA A 185 17.57 3.13 8.03
CA ALA A 185 16.78 3.51 9.19
C ALA A 185 16.90 2.49 10.33
N CYS A 186 16.86 1.19 10.04
CA CYS A 186 17.01 0.13 11.04
C CYS A 186 18.38 0.14 11.73
N LEU A 187 19.47 0.42 11.00
CA LEU A 187 20.79 0.59 11.62
C LEU A 187 20.80 1.78 12.58
N LEU A 188 20.19 2.91 12.20
CA LEU A 188 20.12 4.10 13.05
C LEU A 188 19.25 3.89 14.29
N LEU A 189 18.11 3.22 14.14
CA LEU A 189 17.20 2.90 15.26
C LEU A 189 17.79 1.88 16.23
N ARG A 190 18.74 1.04 15.79
CA ARG A 190 19.49 0.10 16.63
C ARG A 190 20.78 0.69 17.18
N GLU A 191 20.95 2.01 17.11
CA GLU A 191 22.13 2.73 17.59
C GLU A 191 23.44 2.23 16.95
N GLN A 192 23.39 1.85 15.66
CA GLN A 192 24.56 1.45 14.86
C GLN A 192 24.90 2.50 13.78
N PRO A 193 25.12 3.77 14.14
CA PRO A 193 25.26 4.84 13.15
C PRO A 193 26.57 4.78 12.35
N LYS A 194 27.62 4.14 12.89
CA LYS A 194 28.87 3.90 12.14
C LYS A 194 28.66 2.91 11.00
N GLU A 195 27.86 1.88 11.22
CA GLU A 195 27.48 0.89 10.19
C GLU A 195 26.56 1.52 9.15
N ALA A 196 25.63 2.37 9.58
CA ALA A 196 24.78 3.15 8.68
C ALA A 196 25.60 4.05 7.74
N ALA A 197 26.57 4.81 8.28
CA ALA A 197 27.46 5.65 7.49
C ALA A 197 28.38 4.82 6.57
N ALA A 198 28.82 3.64 7.01
CA ALA A 198 29.60 2.74 6.17
C ALA A 198 28.78 2.18 5.01
N LEU A 199 27.52 1.79 5.25
CA LEU A 199 26.58 1.36 4.22
C LEU A 199 26.35 2.46 3.19
N LEU A 200 26.13 3.70 3.64
CA LEU A 200 25.91 4.84 2.75
C LEU A 200 27.06 5.04 1.76
N LYS A 201 28.32 4.89 2.21
CA LYS A 201 29.51 4.97 1.35
C LYS A 201 29.61 3.86 0.31
N GLN A 202 28.93 2.72 0.51
CA GLN A 202 28.90 1.60 -0.43
C GLN A 202 27.81 1.75 -1.49
N ILE A 203 26.77 2.55 -1.21
CA ILE A 203 25.65 2.78 -2.13
C ILE A 203 26.14 3.65 -3.28
N ARG A 204 26.16 3.08 -4.48
CA ARG A 204 26.66 3.74 -5.70
C ARG A 204 25.78 4.91 -6.13
N ASP A 205 24.46 4.76 -6.00
CA ASP A 205 23.48 5.78 -6.33
C ASP A 205 22.65 6.14 -5.10
N GLN A 206 23.10 7.17 -4.39
CA GLN A 206 22.40 7.68 -3.23
C GLN A 206 21.19 8.54 -3.59
N THR A 207 20.99 8.89 -4.87
CA THR A 207 19.82 9.69 -5.30
C THR A 207 18.51 8.91 -5.18
N ALA A 208 18.59 7.59 -5.11
CA ALA A 208 17.47 6.71 -4.81
C ALA A 208 17.04 6.74 -3.32
N LEU A 209 17.82 7.38 -2.44
CA LEU A 209 17.54 7.49 -1.01
C LEU A 209 16.96 8.86 -0.66
N ASN A 210 16.19 8.89 0.43
CA ASN A 210 15.70 10.14 0.97
C ASN A 210 16.86 11.00 1.53
N PRO A 211 17.02 12.26 1.10
CA PRO A 211 18.13 13.12 1.53
C PRO A 211 18.19 13.35 3.05
N VAL A 212 17.05 13.42 3.72
CA VAL A 212 17.02 13.60 5.18
C VAL A 212 17.58 12.35 5.87
N LEU A 213 17.23 11.15 5.40
CA LEU A 213 17.75 9.91 5.95
C LEU A 213 19.26 9.74 5.76
N THR A 214 19.78 10.07 4.57
CA THR A 214 21.23 9.98 4.31
C THR A 214 22.00 10.98 5.16
N ALA A 215 21.48 12.21 5.28
CA ALA A 215 22.05 13.23 6.13
C ALA A 215 22.07 12.78 7.60
N LEU A 216 21.00 12.17 8.12
CA LEU A 216 20.97 11.59 9.47
C LEU A 216 22.05 10.51 9.66
N ALA A 217 22.23 9.62 8.68
CA ALA A 217 23.22 8.56 8.75
C ALA A 217 24.65 9.09 8.83
N ASP A 218 25.00 10.02 7.93
CA ASP A 218 26.32 10.68 7.96
C ASP A 218 26.55 11.43 9.27
N ARG A 219 25.51 12.10 9.74
CA ARG A 219 25.57 12.93 10.93
C ARG A 219 25.85 12.12 12.19
N LEU A 220 24.99 11.14 12.45
CA LEU A 220 25.10 10.25 13.59
C LEU A 220 26.38 9.42 13.50
N GLY A 221 26.79 9.00 12.29
CA GLY A 221 28.01 8.22 12.08
C GLY A 221 29.29 9.03 12.33
N SER A 222 29.28 10.33 12.06
CA SER A 222 30.42 11.23 12.27
C SER A 222 30.60 11.70 13.72
N GLY A 223 29.55 11.63 14.55
CA GLY A 223 29.57 12.08 15.94
C GLY A 223 29.75 13.60 16.13
N LYS A 224 29.64 14.39 15.05
CA LYS A 224 29.73 15.86 15.13
C LYS A 224 28.54 16.43 15.96
N PRO A 225 28.51 17.72 16.41
CA PRO A 225 27.41 18.34 17.19
C PRO A 225 26.28 18.96 16.33
N TRP A 226 24.99 18.84 16.73
CA TRP A 226 23.84 19.15 15.85
C TRP A 226 23.72 20.62 15.44
N ALA A 227 24.34 21.52 16.20
CA ALA A 227 24.31 22.96 15.95
C ALA A 227 24.79 23.36 14.55
N ASP A 228 25.76 22.62 13.99
CA ASP A 228 26.38 22.94 12.70
C ASP A 228 25.87 22.07 11.55
N PHE A 229 24.75 21.37 11.75
CA PHE A 229 24.28 20.42 10.75
C PHE A 229 23.53 21.11 9.61
N PRO A 230 24.00 21.01 8.35
CA PRO A 230 23.27 21.55 7.22
C PRO A 230 22.12 20.59 6.88
N TRP A 231 20.98 20.77 7.56
CA TRP A 231 19.76 20.04 7.25
C TRP A 231 19.43 20.20 5.76
N PRO A 232 19.03 19.12 5.06
CA PRO A 232 18.51 19.22 3.70
C PRO A 232 17.24 20.06 3.69
N GLN A 233 17.39 21.37 3.47
CA GLN A 233 16.30 22.33 3.47
C GLN A 233 15.27 21.96 2.40
N GLN A 234 13.99 22.08 2.74
CA GLN A 234 12.87 21.86 1.81
C GLN A 234 12.84 20.46 1.16
N GLN A 235 13.45 19.45 1.81
CA GLN A 235 13.39 18.07 1.33
C GLN A 235 12.27 17.31 2.05
N PRO A 236 11.44 16.55 1.31
CA PRO A 236 10.37 15.77 1.93
C PRO A 236 10.94 14.74 2.89
N VAL A 237 10.26 14.52 4.01
CA VAL A 237 10.66 13.50 4.98
C VAL A 237 9.94 12.18 4.67
N SER A 238 10.71 11.12 4.42
CA SER A 238 10.15 9.77 4.26
C SER A 238 9.76 9.15 5.60
N ILE A 239 8.87 8.16 5.60
CA ILE A 239 8.46 7.44 6.82
C ILE A 239 9.66 6.87 7.60
N PRO A 240 10.65 6.19 6.97
CA PRO A 240 11.83 5.71 7.70
C PRO A 240 12.66 6.84 8.31
N ALA A 241 12.79 7.98 7.61
CA ALA A 241 13.47 9.16 8.14
C ALA A 241 12.73 9.75 9.34
N ALA A 242 11.40 9.86 9.25
CA ALA A 242 10.54 10.32 10.33
C ALA A 242 10.66 9.43 11.58
N ALA A 243 10.74 8.11 11.42
CA ALA A 243 10.92 7.18 12.53
C ALA A 243 12.25 7.41 13.25
N VAL A 244 13.34 7.58 12.50
CA VAL A 244 14.66 7.91 13.07
C VAL A 244 14.64 9.26 13.77
N LEU A 245 14.12 10.31 13.14
CA LEU A 245 13.99 11.65 13.74
C LEU A 245 13.20 11.60 15.05
N ARG A 246 12.04 10.92 15.06
CA ARG A 246 11.22 10.71 16.27
C ARG A 246 12.02 10.03 17.37
N ALA A 247 12.72 8.93 17.06
CA ALA A 247 13.53 8.21 18.03
C ALA A 247 14.67 9.07 18.61
N GLN A 248 15.23 9.99 17.82
CA GLN A 248 16.24 10.96 18.28
C GLN A 248 15.63 12.18 18.99
N GLY A 249 14.29 12.28 19.07
CA GLY A 249 13.60 13.45 19.62
C GLY A 249 13.81 14.72 18.80
N LEU A 250 14.07 14.60 17.51
CA LEU A 250 14.34 15.70 16.59
C LEU A 250 13.10 16.07 15.77
N LEU A 251 12.89 17.37 15.58
CA LEU A 251 11.83 17.92 14.74
C LEU A 251 12.45 19.01 13.86
N LEU A 252 12.25 18.91 12.53
CA LEU A 252 12.82 19.84 11.57
C LEU A 252 12.00 21.12 11.51
N PRO A 253 12.59 22.32 11.66
CA PRO A 253 11.86 23.57 11.54
C PRO A 253 11.19 23.72 10.18
N GLY A 254 9.93 24.17 10.15
CA GLY A 254 9.18 24.45 8.92
C GLY A 254 8.71 23.22 8.15
N LEU A 255 8.87 22.02 8.71
CA LEU A 255 8.52 20.76 8.05
C LEU A 255 7.05 20.69 7.63
N GLU A 256 6.15 21.32 8.38
CA GLU A 256 4.72 21.44 8.10
C GLU A 256 4.41 22.09 6.74
N THR A 257 5.38 22.81 6.16
CA THR A 257 5.24 23.49 4.86
C THR A 257 5.94 22.77 3.71
N VAL A 258 6.66 21.67 3.97
CA VAL A 258 7.49 21.00 2.94
C VAL A 258 6.62 20.10 2.05
N PRO A 259 6.49 20.41 0.75
CA PRO A 259 5.68 19.60 -0.17
C PRO A 259 6.19 18.16 -0.29
N GLY A 260 5.27 17.21 -0.43
CA GLY A 260 5.59 15.79 -0.59
C GLY A 260 5.93 15.04 0.71
N THR A 261 6.03 15.72 1.86
CA THR A 261 6.04 15.05 3.16
C THR A 261 4.65 14.46 3.41
N GLY A 262 4.55 13.14 3.51
CA GLY A 262 3.26 12.47 3.69
C GLY A 262 2.69 12.70 5.10
N GLY A 263 1.36 12.72 5.22
CA GLY A 263 0.66 12.90 6.50
C GLY A 263 1.10 11.90 7.58
N ALA A 264 1.44 10.66 7.22
CA ALA A 264 1.94 9.70 8.20
C ALA A 264 3.35 10.01 8.74
N ALA A 265 4.23 10.58 7.92
CA ALA A 265 5.55 11.01 8.38
C ALA A 265 5.41 12.21 9.34
N LEU A 266 4.50 13.15 9.04
CA LEU A 266 4.15 14.26 9.92
C LEU A 266 3.53 13.77 11.23
N ALA A 267 2.53 12.89 11.17
CA ALA A 267 1.88 12.30 12.34
C ALA A 267 2.89 11.61 13.27
N LEU A 268 3.83 10.86 12.70
CA LEU A 268 4.90 10.21 13.45
C LEU A 268 5.79 11.24 14.16
N LEU A 269 6.13 12.35 13.50
CA LEU A 269 6.98 13.41 14.06
C LEU A 269 6.26 14.28 15.09
N ALA A 270 4.93 14.41 14.99
CA ALA A 270 4.12 15.06 16.01
C ALA A 270 4.26 14.38 17.38
N GLU A 271 4.63 13.10 17.42
CA GLU A 271 4.87 12.34 18.64
C GLU A 271 6.32 12.41 19.15
N ALA A 272 7.19 13.26 18.60
CA ALA A 272 8.58 13.33 19.03
C ALA A 272 8.68 13.67 20.54
N PRO A 273 9.36 12.86 21.37
CA PRO A 273 9.26 12.93 22.83
C PRO A 273 9.83 14.22 23.44
N ASN A 274 10.79 14.85 22.75
CA ASN A 274 11.54 16.00 23.26
C ASN A 274 11.24 17.31 22.51
N ALA A 275 10.30 17.30 21.56
CA ALA A 275 9.96 18.50 20.79
C ALA A 275 9.00 19.43 21.56
N PRO A 276 9.16 20.76 21.46
CA PRO A 276 8.24 21.73 22.07
C PRO A 276 6.78 21.46 21.67
N PRO A 277 5.80 21.55 22.60
CA PRO A 277 4.38 21.30 22.30
C PRO A 277 3.83 22.10 21.12
N ALA A 278 4.21 23.38 20.98
CA ALA A 278 3.77 24.22 19.87
C ALA A 278 4.25 23.69 18.50
N GLN A 279 5.48 23.16 18.43
CA GLN A 279 6.01 22.57 17.20
C GLN A 279 5.32 21.25 16.87
N ARG A 280 5.06 20.41 17.88
CA ARG A 280 4.31 19.16 17.72
C ARG A 280 2.88 19.41 17.23
N LEU A 281 2.23 20.45 17.75
CA LEU A 281 0.88 20.84 17.32
C LEU A 281 0.86 21.26 15.86
N ALA A 282 1.77 22.15 15.43
CA ALA A 282 1.83 22.59 14.03
C ALA A 282 2.04 21.42 13.05
N VAL A 283 2.91 20.47 13.40
CA VAL A 283 3.14 19.25 12.61
C VAL A 283 1.92 18.32 12.64
N ALA A 284 1.22 18.20 13.78
CA ALA A 284 -0.01 17.40 13.88
C ALA A 284 -1.14 17.97 13.03
N GLU A 285 -1.30 19.29 13.01
CA GLU A 285 -2.29 19.99 12.19
C GLU A 285 -2.01 19.78 10.69
N ALA A 286 -0.74 19.83 10.28
CA ALA A 286 -0.35 19.55 8.90
C ALA A 286 -0.51 18.08 8.50
N ALA A 287 -0.55 17.16 9.47
CA ALA A 287 -0.80 15.75 9.21
C ALA A 287 -2.28 15.43 8.92
N ALA A 288 -3.21 16.29 9.34
CA ALA A 288 -4.67 16.09 9.27
C ALA A 288 -5.29 16.56 7.94
#